data_AF-B1GVC7-F1
#
_entry.id   AF-B1GVC7-F1
#
_cell.length_a   1.000
_cell.length_b   1.000
_cell.length_c   1.000
_cell.angle_alpha   90.00
_cell.angle_beta   90.00
_cell.angle_gamma   90.00
#
_symmetry.space_group_name_H-M   'P 1'
#
loop_
_entity.id
_entity.type
_entity.pdbx_description
1 polymer ?
#
loop_
_entity_poly.entity_id
_entity_poly.type
_entity_poly.pdbx_seq_one_letter_code
_entity_poly.pdbx_strand_id
1 'polypeptide(L)' 'MNQTWKEVYQYLMHQPHIDVIKGIIAFSSNKKNNSELDELYSIYMNDDSITSIVHPDLIESIELIHNE' A
#
# COMPACT_ATOMS: atom_id res chain seq x y z
N MET A 1 18.12 0.87 -7.83
CA MET A 1 17.44 0.11 -6.76
C MET A 1 18.29 -1.10 -6.39
N ASN A 2 18.55 -1.37 -5.10
CA ASN A 2 19.31 -2.56 -4.69
C ASN A 2 18.57 -3.84 -5.17
N GLN A 3 19.30 -4.90 -5.50
CA GLN A 3 18.75 -6.19 -5.95
C GLN A 3 17.64 -6.70 -5.01
N THR A 4 17.85 -6.59 -3.69
CA THR A 4 16.86 -6.96 -2.67
C THR A 4 15.57 -6.15 -2.78
N TRP A 5 15.66 -4.85 -3.03
CA TRP A 5 14.47 -4.01 -3.20
C TRP A 5 13.72 -4.33 -4.50
N LYS A 6 14.43 -4.76 -5.54
CA LYS A 6 13.82 -5.25 -6.79
C LYS A 6 13.01 -6.52 -6.59
N GLU A 7 13.53 -7.46 -5.81
CA GLU A 7 12.83 -8.70 -5.46
C GLU A 7 11.61 -8.44 -4.57
N VAL A 8 11.75 -7.56 -3.57
CA VAL A 8 10.62 -7.11 -2.72
C VAL A 8 9.53 -6.45 -3.57
N TYR A 9 9.92 -5.55 -4.47
CA TYR A 9 8.97 -4.92 -5.40
C TYR A 9 8.24 -5.96 -6.25
N GLN A 10 8.97 -6.86 -6.90
CA GLN A 10 8.36 -7.91 -7.72
C GLN A 10 7.43 -8.80 -6.91
N TYR A 11 7.74 -9.10 -5.66
CA TYR A 11 6.86 -9.87 -4.79
C TYR A 11 5.55 -9.12 -4.49
N LEU A 12 5.64 -7.85 -4.12
CA LEU A 12 4.47 -7.01 -3.78
C LEU A 12 3.52 -6.84 -4.96
N MET A 13 4.04 -6.77 -6.19
CA MET A 13 3.24 -6.70 -7.43
C MET A 13 2.29 -7.89 -7.63
N HIS A 14 2.58 -9.05 -7.03
CA HIS A 14 1.75 -10.25 -7.14
C HIS A 14 0.79 -10.44 -5.96
N GLN A 15 0.77 -9.49 -5.00
CA GLN A 15 -0.12 -9.55 -3.85
C GLN A 15 -1.40 -8.76 -4.12
N PRO A 16 -2.52 -9.12 -3.46
CA PRO A 16 -3.72 -8.29 -3.48
C PRO A 16 -3.41 -6.87 -2.97
N HIS A 17 -3.87 -5.86 -3.70
CA HIS A 17 -3.67 -4.44 -3.35
C HIS A 17 -4.04 -4.15 -1.89
N ILE A 18 -5.16 -4.73 -1.42
CA ILE A 18 -5.64 -4.61 -0.04
C ILE A 18 -4.60 -5.06 0.99
N ASP A 19 -3.88 -6.15 0.76
CA ASP A 19 -2.92 -6.70 1.70
C ASP A 19 -1.64 -5.85 1.74
N VAL A 20 -1.22 -5.32 0.58
CA VAL A 20 -0.09 -4.40 0.46
C VAL A 20 -0.37 -3.12 1.23
N ILE A 21 -1.52 -2.47 0.99
CA ILE A 21 -1.89 -1.22 1.65
C ILE A 21 -2.09 -1.43 3.16
N LYS A 22 -2.76 -2.52 3.58
CA LYS A 22 -2.88 -2.84 5.01
C LYS A 22 -1.53 -3.05 5.67
N GLY A 23 -0.57 -3.69 4.99
CA GLY A 23 0.79 -3.83 5.50
C GLY A 23 1.49 -2.49 5.72
N ILE A 24 1.32 -1.55 4.78
CA ILE A 24 1.87 -0.19 4.89
C ILE A 24 1.20 0.60 6.02
N ILE A 25 -0.13 0.54 6.13
CA ILE A 25 -0.88 1.18 7.22
C ILE A 25 -0.46 0.60 8.56
N ALA A 26 -0.35 -0.72 8.68
CA ALA A 26 0.07 -1.39 9.90
C ALA A 26 1.46 -0.93 10.36
N PHE A 27 2.41 -0.85 9.43
CA PHE A 27 3.76 -0.37 9.70
C PHE A 27 3.78 1.10 10.13
N SER A 28 3.11 1.98 9.39
CA SER A 28 3.12 3.43 9.62
C SER A 28 2.36 3.86 10.88
N SER A 29 1.23 3.22 11.17
CA SER A 29 0.36 3.54 12.32
C SER A 29 0.66 2.70 13.57
N ASN A 30 1.58 1.73 13.48
CA ASN A 30 1.85 0.73 14.52
C ASN A 30 0.59 -0.04 14.97
N LYS A 31 -0.38 -0.18 14.07
CA LYS A 31 -1.61 -0.95 14.29
C LYS A 31 -1.44 -2.36 13.73
N LYS A 32 -1.97 -3.35 14.45
CA LYS A 32 -1.90 -4.76 14.04
C LYS A 32 -3.26 -5.47 14.07
N ASN A 33 -4.31 -4.75 14.46
CA ASN A 33 -5.66 -5.28 14.49
C ASN A 33 -6.24 -5.29 13.06
N ASN A 34 -6.59 -6.48 12.56
CA ASN A 34 -7.05 -6.63 11.18
C ASN A 34 -8.36 -5.87 10.90
N SER A 35 -9.29 -5.82 11.86
CA SER A 35 -10.56 -5.08 11.71
C SER A 35 -10.32 -3.57 11.62
N GLU A 36 -9.39 -3.04 12.41
CA GLU A 36 -9.01 -1.63 12.32
C GLU A 36 -8.30 -1.33 10.99
N LEU A 37 -7.51 -2.27 10.48
CA LEU A 37 -6.86 -2.15 9.18
C LEU A 37 -7.86 -2.25 8.01
N ASP A 38 -8.93 -3.04 8.15
CA ASP A 38 -10.04 -3.09 7.19
C ASP A 38 -10.77 -1.74 7.10
N GLU A 39 -11.02 -1.11 8.25
CA GLU A 39 -11.63 0.22 8.32
C GLU A 39 -10.73 1.28 7.70
N LEU A 40 -9.44 1.31 8.07
CA LEU A 40 -8.48 2.26 7.51
C LEU A 40 -8.26 2.07 6.01
N TYR A 41 -8.25 0.83 5.52
CA TYR A 41 -8.23 0.54 4.09
C TYR A 41 -9.51 1.04 3.40
N SER A 42 -10.66 0.86 4.04
CA SER A 42 -11.93 1.37 3.50
C SER A 42 -11.93 2.90 3.41
N ILE A 43 -11.34 3.59 4.39
CA ILE A 43 -11.16 5.06 4.33
C ILE A 43 -10.20 5.42 3.20
N TYR A 44 -9.05 4.73 3.08
CA TYR A 44 -8.10 4.90 1.97
C TYR A 44 -8.78 4.78 0.60
N MET A 45 -9.64 3.77 0.39
CA MET A 45 -10.30 3.53 -0.89
C MET A 45 -11.40 4.55 -1.21
N ASN A 46 -11.90 5.28 -0.21
CA ASN A 46 -13.02 6.22 -0.35
C ASN A 46 -12.57 7.69 -0.29
N ASP A 47 -11.30 7.96 -0.03
CA ASP A 47 -10.75 9.30 0.13
C ASP A 47 -9.57 9.48 -0.83
N ASP A 48 -9.84 10.15 -1.96
CA ASP A 48 -8.85 10.49 -2.99
C ASP A 48 -7.68 11.32 -2.42
N SER A 49 -7.81 11.91 -1.22
CA SER A 49 -6.75 12.69 -0.56
C SER A 49 -5.77 11.85 0.28
N ILE A 50 -6.12 10.60 0.62
CA ILE A 50 -5.27 9.68 1.40
C ILE A 50 -4.08 9.15 0.58
N THR A 51 -4.09 9.40 -0.73
CA THR A 51 -2.88 9.38 -1.55
C THR A 51 -1.74 10.23 -0.95
N SER A 52 -2.02 11.12 -0.01
CA SER A 52 -1.02 11.91 0.71
C SER A 52 -0.42 11.23 1.95
N ILE A 53 -1.01 10.16 2.49
CA ILE A 53 -0.55 9.46 3.72
C ILE A 53 0.48 8.39 3.38
N VAL A 54 0.34 7.75 2.23
CA VAL A 54 1.34 6.84 1.67
C VAL A 54 2.33 7.69 0.87
N HIS A 55 3.64 7.43 1.02
CA HIS A 55 4.67 8.23 0.36
C HIS A 55 4.36 8.33 -1.15
N PRO A 56 4.37 9.53 -1.76
CA PRO A 56 3.98 9.73 -3.15
C PRO A 56 4.65 8.74 -4.12
N ASP A 57 5.96 8.51 -3.95
CA ASP A 57 6.75 7.55 -4.73
C ASP A 57 6.24 6.10 -4.67
N LEU A 58 5.64 5.70 -3.54
CA LEU A 58 5.09 4.36 -3.35
C LEU A 58 3.73 4.23 -4.07
N ILE A 59 2.93 5.29 -4.07
CA ILE A 59 1.66 5.35 -4.82
C ILE A 59 1.94 5.38 -6.32
N GLU A 60 2.87 6.22 -6.76
CA GLU A 60 3.26 6.33 -8.16
C GLU A 60 3.71 4.97 -8.72
N SER A 61 4.39 4.17 -7.89
CA SER A 61 4.81 2.79 -8.20
C SER A 61 3.66 1.78 -8.24
N ILE A 62 2.53 2.06 -7.57
CA ILE A 62 1.34 1.18 -7.50
C ILE A 62 0.29 1.56 -8.56
N GLU A 63 0.09 2.84 -8.84
CA GLU A 63 -0.92 3.32 -9.80
C GLU A 63 -0.51 3.11 -11.26
N LEU A 64 0.79 3.09 -11.57
CA LEU A 64 1.32 2.67 -12.89
C LEU A 64 0.83 1.27 -13.30
N ILE A 65 0.40 0.44 -12.35
CA ILE A 65 -0.08 -0.94 -12.57
C ILE A 65 -1.54 -0.98 -13.03
N HIS A 66 -2.34 0.06 -12.75
CA HIS A 66 -3.79 0.05 -13.01
C HIS A 66 -4.21 0.68 -14.35
N ASN A 67 -3.29 1.38 -15.02
CA ASN A 67 -3.54 2.09 -16.28
C ASN A 67 -2.86 1.44 -17.51
N GLU A 68 -2.39 0.19 -17.42
CA GLU A 68 -2.02 -0.67 -18.56
C GLU A 68 -3.06 -1.78 -18.80
#